data_AF-A0A132NAY0-F1
#
_entry.id   AF-A0A132NAY0-F1
#
_cell.length_a   1.000
_cell.length_b   1.000
_cell.length_c   1.000
_cell.angle_alpha   90.00
_cell.angle_beta   90.00
_cell.angle_gamma   90.00
#
_symmetry.space_group_name_H-M   'P 1'
#
loop_
_entity.id
_entity.type
_entity.pdbx_description
1 polymer ?
#
loop_
_entity_poly.entity_id
_entity_poly.type
_entity_poly.pdbx_seq_one_letter_code
_entity_poly.pdbx_strand_id
1 'polypeptide(L)'
;LGREPEEMPHNNPGYDVRSRTPDGHYVFIEVKGRVLGAEDFHVTRNEVLHGKNSGTNYRLALVSVHPDGPEHDEVRYLVDPFRGVDFGDFAATGLPGDWRRMWERGGPPK
;
A
#
# COMPACT_ATOMS: atom_id res chain seq x y z
N LEU A 1 -6.23 -15.16 -4.83
CA LEU A 1 -7.13 -14.02 -5.15
C LEU A 1 -7.78 -14.11 -6.53
N GLY A 2 -7.28 -14.95 -7.47
CA GLY A 2 -7.89 -15.09 -8.80
C GLY A 2 -7.86 -13.80 -9.62
N ARG A 3 -6.90 -12.91 -9.33
CA ARG A 3 -6.71 -11.63 -10.04
C ARG A 3 -5.54 -11.73 -10.99
N GLU A 4 -5.50 -10.82 -11.95
CA GLU A 4 -4.38 -10.65 -12.89
C GLU A 4 -3.56 -9.43 -12.46
N PRO A 5 -2.43 -9.60 -11.75
CA PRO A 5 -1.55 -8.51 -11.39
C PRO A 5 -0.62 -8.11 -12.54
N GLU A 6 -0.42 -6.81 -12.69
CA GLU A 6 0.53 -6.18 -13.61
C GLU A 6 1.37 -5.19 -12.80
N GLU A 7 2.68 -5.41 -12.78
CA GLU A 7 3.64 -4.46 -12.20
C GLU A 7 3.73 -3.23 -13.09
N MET A 8 3.66 -2.05 -12.47
CA MET A 8 3.76 -0.78 -13.17
C MET A 8 5.22 -0.35 -13.31
N PRO A 9 5.57 0.44 -14.33
CA PRO A 9 6.89 1.05 -14.41
C PRO A 9 7.23 1.85 -13.14
N HIS A 10 8.49 1.85 -12.74
CA HIS A 10 8.97 2.56 -11.54
C HIS A 10 8.68 4.07 -11.52
N ASN A 11 8.41 4.68 -12.67
CA ASN A 11 8.01 6.09 -12.79
C ASN A 11 6.49 6.30 -12.79
N ASN A 12 5.69 5.24 -12.64
CA ASN A 12 4.25 5.32 -12.51
C ASN A 12 3.89 6.06 -11.21
N PRO A 13 3.12 7.15 -11.28
CA PRO A 13 2.72 7.85 -10.08
C PRO A 13 1.61 7.08 -9.35
N GLY A 14 1.87 6.69 -8.11
CA GLY A 14 0.84 6.47 -7.09
C GLY A 14 0.48 5.04 -6.71
N TYR A 15 0.98 4.03 -7.43
CA TYR A 15 0.86 2.61 -7.07
C TYR A 15 1.88 1.76 -7.84
N ASP A 16 2.26 0.61 -7.27
CA ASP A 16 3.23 -0.31 -7.86
C ASP A 16 2.59 -1.39 -8.73
N VAL A 17 1.39 -1.86 -8.36
CA VAL A 17 0.71 -2.97 -9.05
C VAL A 17 -0.72 -2.60 -9.40
N ARG A 18 -1.09 -2.84 -10.66
CA ARG A 18 -2.48 -2.85 -11.12
C ARG A 18 -2.99 -4.28 -11.13
N SER A 19 -4.04 -4.57 -10.37
CA SER A 19 -4.59 -5.92 -10.24
C SER A 19 -6.01 -5.97 -10.78
N ARG A 20 -6.23 -6.70 -11.87
CA ARG A 20 -7.56 -6.86 -12.48
C ARG A 20 -8.35 -7.96 -11.78
N THR A 21 -9.58 -7.66 -11.39
CA THR A 21 -10.50 -8.62 -10.78
C THR A 21 -11.23 -9.45 -11.85
N PRO A 22 -11.79 -10.63 -11.51
CA PRO A 22 -12.56 -11.45 -12.46
C PRO A 22 -13.76 -10.74 -13.10
N ASP A 23 -14.38 -9.78 -12.40
CA ASP A 23 -15.48 -8.94 -12.89
C ASP A 23 -15.01 -7.70 -13.67
N GLY A 24 -13.70 -7.58 -13.91
CA GLY A 24 -13.12 -6.59 -14.81
C GLY A 24 -12.77 -5.24 -14.17
N HIS A 25 -12.96 -5.07 -12.86
CA HIS A 25 -12.52 -3.89 -12.12
C HIS A 25 -11.01 -3.92 -11.83
N TYR A 26 -10.46 -2.75 -11.50
CA TYR A 26 -9.07 -2.62 -11.08
C TYR A 26 -8.96 -2.36 -9.58
N VAL A 27 -8.03 -3.08 -8.97
CA VAL A 27 -7.49 -2.82 -7.65
C VAL A 27 -6.07 -2.30 -7.82
N PHE A 28 -5.79 -1.13 -7.27
CA PHE A 28 -4.46 -0.52 -7.27
C PHE A 28 -3.76 -0.85 -5.96
N ILE A 29 -2.50 -1.28 -6.03
CA ILE A 29 -1.76 -1.74 -4.88
C ILE A 29 -0.43 -1.00 -4.82
N GLU A 30 -0.19 -0.35 -3.69
CA GLU A 30 1.12 0.20 -3.30
C GLU A 30 1.76 -0.73 -2.26
N VAL A 31 3.02 -1.07 -2.44
CA VAL A 31 3.75 -2.02 -1.61
C VAL A 31 4.77 -1.29 -0.73
N LYS A 32 4.69 -1.49 0.59
CA LYS A 32 5.68 -0.96 1.55
C LYS A 32 6.31 -2.11 2.31
N GLY A 33 7.55 -2.43 1.96
CA GLY A 33 8.37 -3.42 2.65
C GLY A 33 9.17 -2.80 3.79
N ARG A 34 9.17 -3.46 4.94
CA ARG A 34 9.98 -3.10 6.10
C ARG A 34 10.54 -4.32 6.79
N VAL A 35 11.82 -4.26 7.18
CA VAL A 35 12.43 -5.27 8.04
C VAL A 35 11.74 -5.31 9.39
N LEU A 36 11.70 -6.48 10.02
CA LEU A 36 11.15 -6.63 11.37
C LEU A 36 11.76 -5.60 12.35
N GLY A 37 10.89 -4.93 13.10
CA GLY A 37 11.25 -3.90 14.07
C GLY A 37 11.26 -2.47 13.53
N ALA A 38 10.97 -2.24 12.23
CA ALA A 38 10.81 -0.89 11.71
C ALA A 38 9.63 -0.14 12.35
N GLU A 39 9.80 1.17 12.56
CA GLU A 39 8.80 2.02 13.23
C GLU A 39 7.86 2.71 12.24
N ASP A 40 8.32 3.00 11.03
CA ASP A 40 7.58 3.77 10.04
C ASP A 40 7.76 3.30 8.60
N PHE A 41 6.94 3.86 7.73
CA PHE A 41 7.12 3.85 6.29
C PHE A 41 6.76 5.21 5.69
N HIS A 42 7.10 5.45 4.43
CA HIS A 42 6.78 6.70 3.76
C HIS A 42 5.81 6.46 2.60
N VAL A 43 4.78 7.31 2.47
CA VAL A 43 3.90 7.38 1.30
C VAL A 43 4.04 8.72 0.61
N THR A 44 4.11 8.73 -0.72
CA THR A 44 4.20 9.98 -1.48
C THR A 44 2.83 10.67 -1.59
N ARG A 45 2.85 11.96 -1.93
CA ARG A 45 1.62 12.72 -2.20
C ARG A 45 0.79 12.10 -3.31
N ASN A 46 1.43 11.62 -4.36
CA ASN A 46 0.74 11.00 -5.49
C ASN A 46 0.07 9.68 -5.07
N GLU A 47 0.73 8.86 -4.26
CA GLU A 47 0.12 7.64 -3.68
C GLU A 47 -1.11 7.98 -2.85
N VAL A 48 -1.02 8.97 -1.96
CA VAL A 48 -2.16 9.36 -1.12
C VAL A 48 -3.33 9.91 -1.93
N LEU A 49 -3.06 10.80 -2.90
CA LEU A 49 -4.10 11.35 -3.76
C LEU A 49 -4.74 10.28 -4.65
N HIS A 50 -3.94 9.40 -5.24
CA HIS A 50 -4.45 8.30 -6.05
C HIS A 50 -5.30 7.35 -5.20
N GLY A 51 -4.82 6.97 -4.01
CA GLY A 51 -5.56 6.09 -3.13
C GLY A 51 -6.86 6.69 -2.61
N LYS A 52 -6.90 8.00 -2.33
CA LYS A 52 -8.16 8.70 -2.02
C LYS A 52 -9.16 8.65 -3.17
N ASN A 53 -8.72 8.91 -4.40
CA ASN A 53 -9.59 8.90 -5.57
C ASN A 53 -10.12 7.49 -5.89
N SER A 54 -9.30 6.46 -5.64
CA SER A 54 -9.67 5.07 -5.85
C SER A 54 -10.46 4.45 -4.68
N GLY A 55 -10.37 5.03 -3.47
CA GLY A 55 -11.11 4.61 -2.29
C GLY A 55 -10.97 3.12 -1.98
N THR A 56 -12.09 2.40 -1.94
CA THR A 56 -12.11 0.94 -1.72
C THR A 56 -11.46 0.12 -2.84
N ASN A 57 -11.10 0.75 -3.97
CA ASN A 57 -10.30 0.15 -5.04
C ASN A 57 -8.78 0.29 -4.83
N TYR A 58 -8.32 0.92 -3.75
CA TYR A 58 -6.90 1.04 -3.42
C TYR A 58 -6.49 0.22 -2.21
N ARG A 59 -5.33 -0.45 -2.31
CA ARG A 59 -4.71 -1.26 -1.26
C ARG A 59 -3.33 -0.70 -0.96
N LEU A 60 -3.03 -0.57 0.33
CA LEU A 60 -1.65 -0.48 0.80
C LEU A 60 -1.26 -1.87 1.32
N ALA A 61 -0.34 -2.52 0.62
CA ALA A 61 0.24 -3.80 0.99
C ALA A 61 1.48 -3.55 1.86
N LEU A 62 1.38 -3.88 3.14
CA LEU A 62 2.51 -3.86 4.05
C LEU A 62 3.17 -5.23 4.04
N VAL A 63 4.49 -5.26 3.85
CA VAL A 63 5.30 -6.48 3.84
C VAL A 63 6.29 -6.42 4.99
N SER A 64 6.12 -7.29 5.99
CA SER A 64 7.10 -7.46 7.06
C SER A 64 8.15 -8.45 6.58
N VAL A 65 9.36 -7.94 6.35
CA VAL A 65 10.49 -8.71 5.84
C VAL A 65 11.23 -9.35 7.01
N HIS A 66 11.25 -10.67 7.05
CA HIS A 66 11.91 -11.45 8.09
C HIS A 66 13.42 -11.60 7.78
N PRO A 67 14.32 -11.49 8.76
CA PRO A 67 15.75 -11.66 8.54
C PRO A 67 16.15 -13.08 8.08
N ASP A 68 15.32 -14.07 8.39
CA ASP A 68 15.60 -15.48 8.08
C ASP A 68 15.21 -15.89 6.65
N GLY A 69 14.46 -15.06 5.92
CA GLY A 69 14.16 -15.28 4.50
C GLY A 69 12.71 -15.00 4.09
N PRO A 70 12.43 -14.87 2.77
CA PRO A 70 11.11 -14.51 2.23
C PRO A 70 9.96 -15.47 2.57
N GLU A 71 10.27 -16.73 2.89
CA GLU A 71 9.29 -17.73 3.33
C GLU A 71 8.66 -17.39 4.69
N HIS A 72 9.32 -16.52 5.46
CA HIS A 72 8.85 -16.00 6.74
C HIS A 72 8.24 -14.60 6.63
N ASP A 73 8.21 -14.02 5.42
CA ASP A 73 7.63 -12.71 5.21
C ASP A 73 6.11 -12.77 5.40
N GLU A 74 5.57 -11.76 6.06
CA GLU A 74 4.14 -11.59 6.21
C GLU A 74 3.65 -10.43 5.34
N VAL A 75 2.43 -10.55 4.83
CA VAL A 75 1.77 -9.50 4.04
C VAL A 75 0.42 -9.16 4.64
N ARG A 76 0.18 -7.86 4.83
CA ARG A 76 -1.11 -7.34 5.27
C ARG A 76 -1.62 -6.23 4.37
N TYR A 77 -2.91 -6.28 4.05
CA TYR A 77 -3.58 -5.30 3.20
C TYR A 77 -4.43 -4.36 4.04
N LEU A 78 -4.26 -3.06 3.79
CA LEU A 78 -5.20 -2.04 4.17
C LEU A 78 -6.06 -1.67 2.96
N VAL A 79 -7.39 -1.75 3.11
CA VAL A 79 -8.35 -1.27 2.10
C VAL A 79 -8.71 0.18 2.42
N ASP A 80 -8.72 1.02 1.39
CA ASP A 80 -9.00 2.46 1.54
C ASP A 80 -8.12 3.12 2.64
N PRO A 81 -6.77 2.94 2.55
CA PRO A 81 -5.85 3.23 3.65
C PRO A 81 -5.80 4.71 4.02
N PHE A 82 -6.12 5.59 3.07
CA PHE A 82 -6.00 7.05 3.19
C PHE A 82 -7.33 7.76 3.44
N ARG A 83 -8.41 7.03 3.71
CA ARG A 83 -9.67 7.63 4.11
C ARG A 83 -9.49 8.50 5.34
N GLY A 84 -9.88 9.78 5.22
CA GLY A 84 -9.77 10.75 6.32
C GLY A 84 -8.36 11.23 6.63
N VAL A 85 -7.33 10.82 5.86
CA VAL A 85 -6.00 11.44 5.93
C VAL A 85 -6.12 12.84 5.36
N ASP A 86 -5.60 13.85 6.04
CA ASP A 86 -5.42 15.18 5.46
C ASP A 86 -3.96 15.39 5.05
N PHE A 87 -3.75 15.81 3.82
CA PHE A 87 -2.40 16.06 3.31
C PHE A 87 -2.13 17.53 3.62
N GLY A 88 -1.49 17.78 4.76
CA GLY A 88 -1.41 19.10 5.39
C GLY A 88 -0.76 20.18 4.51
N ASP A 89 0.51 20.50 4.76
CA ASP A 89 1.20 21.59 4.06
C ASP A 89 1.24 21.33 2.54
N PHE A 90 0.92 22.37 1.76
CA PHE A 90 1.01 22.36 0.30
C PHE A 90 2.42 21.98 -0.19
N ALA A 91 3.47 22.29 0.57
CA ALA A 91 4.86 21.95 0.24
C ALA A 91 5.24 20.49 0.54
N ALA A 92 4.42 19.73 1.27
CA ALA A 92 4.73 18.34 1.59
C ALA A 92 4.72 17.45 0.34
N THR A 93 5.74 16.62 0.20
CA THR A 93 5.90 15.64 -0.90
C THR A 93 5.43 14.23 -0.51
N GLY A 94 5.17 14.00 0.77
CA GLY A 94 4.84 12.71 1.35
C GLY A 94 4.44 12.80 2.82
N LEU A 95 4.04 11.67 3.39
CA LEU A 95 3.72 11.52 4.81
C LEU A 95 4.38 10.26 5.37
N PRO A 96 4.94 10.31 6.59
CA PRO A 96 5.27 9.10 7.32
C PRO A 96 4.00 8.39 7.78
N GLY A 97 3.99 7.06 7.70
CA GLY A 97 2.99 6.18 8.27
C GLY A 97 3.59 5.38 9.42
N ASP A 98 2.91 5.38 10.57
CA ASP A 98 3.25 4.51 11.71
C ASP A 98 3.09 3.04 11.31
N TRP A 99 4.20 2.29 11.29
CA TRP A 99 4.22 0.91 10.82
C TRP A 99 3.31 0.02 11.66
N ARG A 100 3.48 0.04 12.98
CA ARG A 100 2.76 -0.84 13.90
C ARG A 100 1.25 -0.61 13.83
N ARG A 101 0.81 0.66 13.90
CA ARG A 101 -0.60 1.02 13.84
C ARG A 101 -1.24 0.59 12.52
N MET A 102 -0.54 0.76 11.40
CA MET A 102 -1.07 0.39 10.09
C MET A 102 -1.06 -1.13 9.90
N TRP A 103 -0.03 -1.83 10.40
CA TRP A 103 0.08 -3.29 10.40
C TRP A 103 -1.05 -3.96 11.18
N GLU A 104 -1.36 -3.48 12.38
CA GLU A 104 -2.45 -3.97 13.22
C GLU A 104 -3.83 -3.75 12.56
N ARG A 105 -4.00 -2.65 11.83
CA ARG A 105 -5.22 -2.36 11.05
C ARG A 105 -5.35 -3.22 9.80
N GLY A 106 -4.22 -3.70 9.26
CA GLY A 106 -4.17 -4.53 8.07
C GLY A 106 -4.74 -5.93 8.30
N GLY A 107 -5.27 -6.52 7.24
CA GLY A 107 -5.78 -7.89 7.25
C GLY A 107 -5.11 -8.76 6.18
N PRO A 108 -5.55 -10.03 6.01
CA PRO A 108 -5.03 -10.89 4.96
C PRO A 108 -5.28 -10.28 3.57
N PRO A 109 -4.45 -10.61 2.56
CA PRO A 109 -4.63 -10.15 1.18
C PRO A 109 -6.05 -10.41 0.67
N LYS A 110 -6.67 -9.38 0.06
CA LYS A 110 -8.05 -9.41 -0.42
C LYS A 110 -8.36 -8.37 -1.49
#